data_AF-A0A1E2V9K0-F1
#
_entry.id   AF-A0A1E2V9K0-F1
#
_cell.length_a   1.000
_cell.length_b   1.000
_cell.length_c   1.000
_cell.angle_alpha   90.00
_cell.angle_beta   90.00
_cell.angle_gamma   90.00
#
_symmetry.space_group_name_H-M   'P 1'
#
loop_
_entity.id
_entity.type
_entity.pdbx_description
1 polymer ?
#
loop_
_entity_poly.entity_id
_entity_poly.type
_entity_poly.pdbx_seq_one_letter_code
_entity_poly.pdbx_strand_id
1 'polypeptide(L)'
;MAIKISPERGKINALLFKNENAGLPMTLFLSISIDLDELEFQNETEETCIQLDFIKIHFRSFSDLQDKEFEFPVNPEERYIDGSIYLDSQHIPVDVTKISFCSFDGNNIKAKIFGMVLFDHCGYKEPNQEFDLETTLRFENIFIPPDIISPNEQNLDMAKNKLSEFFNVNELSEPIIESNGFRDAIVFHKST
;
A
#
# COMPACT_ATOMS: atom_id res chain seq x y z
N MET A 1 -14.26 -9.40 23.27
CA MET A 1 -13.14 -10.35 23.14
C MET A 1 -12.16 -9.71 22.16
N ALA A 2 -10.85 -9.80 22.38
CA ALA A 2 -9.89 -9.26 21.41
C ALA A 2 -9.87 -10.18 20.18
N ILE A 3 -9.97 -9.59 18.99
CA ILE A 3 -9.90 -10.29 17.71
C ILE A 3 -8.44 -10.71 17.49
N LYS A 4 -8.18 -11.87 16.89
CA LYS A 4 -6.80 -12.27 16.60
C LYS A 4 -6.42 -11.74 15.21
N ILE A 5 -5.54 -10.75 15.16
CA ILE A 5 -4.98 -10.24 13.89
C ILE A 5 -3.62 -10.92 13.70
N SER A 6 -3.51 -11.79 12.70
CA SER A 6 -2.28 -12.53 12.38
C SER A 6 -1.97 -12.36 10.90
N PRO A 7 -0.76 -11.91 10.51
CA PRO A 7 -0.45 -11.65 9.11
C PRO A 7 0.05 -12.93 8.42
N GLU A 8 -0.39 -13.20 7.20
CA GLU A 8 0.18 -14.26 6.36
C GLU A 8 1.36 -13.74 5.55
N ARG A 9 1.06 -12.81 4.64
CA ARG A 9 2.00 -12.20 3.68
C ARG A 9 1.48 -10.85 3.29
N GLY A 10 2.35 -9.99 2.78
CA GLY A 10 1.89 -8.74 2.18
C GLY A 10 2.54 -8.43 0.85
N LYS A 11 2.03 -7.37 0.25
CA LYS A 11 2.42 -6.86 -1.05
C LYS A 11 2.68 -5.36 -0.94
N ILE A 12 3.69 -4.89 -1.65
CA ILE A 12 3.93 -3.47 -1.87
C ILE A 12 3.66 -3.18 -3.33
N ASN A 13 2.85 -2.16 -3.57
CA ASN A 13 2.70 -1.53 -4.88
C ASN A 13 3.03 -0.05 -4.76
N ALA A 14 3.20 0.62 -5.90
CA ALA A 14 3.32 2.06 -5.95
C ALA A 14 2.39 2.67 -6.99
N LEU A 15 1.93 3.89 -6.75
CA LEU A 15 1.04 4.63 -7.64
C LEU A 15 1.61 6.02 -7.89
N LEU A 16 1.85 6.35 -9.16
CA LEU A 16 2.16 7.72 -9.54
C LEU A 16 0.86 8.53 -9.63
N PHE A 17 0.72 9.55 -8.79
CA PHE A 17 -0.52 10.30 -8.64
C PHE A 17 -0.28 11.80 -8.53
N LYS A 18 -1.25 12.59 -8.99
CA LYS A 18 -1.30 14.05 -8.81
C LYS A 18 -2.74 14.46 -8.49
N ASN A 19 -2.89 15.50 -7.68
CA ASN A 19 -4.20 16.11 -7.47
C ASN A 19 -4.04 17.62 -7.27
N GLU A 20 -4.24 18.38 -8.36
CA GLU A 20 -4.08 19.83 -8.36
C GLU A 20 -5.12 20.53 -7.47
N ASN A 21 -6.33 19.98 -7.35
CA ASN A 21 -7.39 20.53 -6.49
C ASN A 21 -7.01 20.46 -5.00
N ALA A 22 -6.23 19.45 -4.62
CA ALA A 22 -5.72 19.28 -3.26
C ALA A 22 -4.31 19.89 -3.06
N GLY A 23 -3.75 20.57 -4.08
CA GLY A 23 -2.38 21.07 -4.04
C GLY A 23 -1.32 19.97 -3.98
N LEU A 24 -1.66 18.75 -4.36
CA LEU A 24 -0.77 17.60 -4.33
C LEU A 24 0.03 17.53 -5.65
N PRO A 25 1.36 17.79 -5.61
CA PRO A 25 2.20 17.65 -6.80
C PRO A 25 2.28 16.17 -7.19
N MET A 26 2.77 15.92 -8.42
CA MET A 26 3.08 14.57 -8.87
C MET A 26 3.96 13.87 -7.83
N THR A 27 3.47 12.76 -7.29
CA THR A 27 4.07 12.03 -6.18
C THR A 27 3.93 10.53 -6.44
N LEU A 28 4.97 9.77 -6.12
CA LEU A 28 4.92 8.32 -6.09
C LEU A 28 4.50 7.90 -4.67
N PHE A 29 3.32 7.32 -4.54
CA PHE A 29 2.81 6.79 -3.28
C PHE A 29 3.03 5.29 -3.22
N LEU A 30 3.27 4.76 -2.03
CA LEU A 30 3.17 3.32 -1.80
C LEU A 30 1.75 2.95 -1.38
N SER A 31 1.37 1.74 -1.75
CA SER A 31 0.29 1.00 -1.09
C SER A 31 0.81 -0.33 -0.59
N ILE A 32 0.31 -0.75 0.57
CA ILE A 32 0.64 -2.02 1.20
C ILE A 32 -0.66 -2.76 1.47
N SER A 33 -0.71 -4.03 1.07
CA SER A 33 -1.80 -4.95 1.42
C SER A 33 -1.21 -6.09 2.22
N ILE A 34 -1.83 -6.48 3.33
CA ILE A 34 -1.39 -7.56 4.21
C ILE A 34 -2.53 -8.54 4.37
N ASP A 35 -2.44 -9.68 3.69
CA ASP A 35 -3.36 -10.79 3.87
C ASP A 35 -3.28 -11.25 5.34
N LEU A 36 -4.43 -11.43 5.99
CA LEU A 36 -4.51 -11.96 7.34
C LEU A 36 -4.90 -13.44 7.32
N ASP A 37 -4.48 -14.19 8.34
CA ASP A 37 -5.06 -15.51 8.62
C ASP A 37 -6.59 -15.37 8.81
N GLU A 38 -7.33 -16.47 8.61
CA GLU A 38 -8.76 -16.56 8.91
C GLU A 38 -9.11 -15.88 10.24
N LEU A 39 -10.00 -14.89 10.17
CA LEU A 39 -10.33 -14.01 11.28
C LEU A 39 -11.77 -14.27 11.74
N GLU A 40 -11.97 -14.51 13.03
CA GLU A 40 -13.30 -14.65 13.62
C GLU A 40 -13.88 -13.28 14.00
N PHE A 41 -14.98 -12.88 13.34
CA PHE A 41 -15.69 -11.63 13.59
C PHE A 41 -17.20 -11.83 13.55
N GLN A 42 -17.94 -11.31 14.53
CA GLN A 42 -19.41 -11.48 14.64
C GLN A 42 -19.93 -12.93 14.53
N ASN A 43 -19.12 -13.91 14.93
CA ASN A 43 -19.37 -15.37 14.81
C ASN A 43 -19.31 -15.93 13.38
N GLU A 44 -18.65 -15.20 12.47
CA GLU A 44 -18.31 -15.65 11.13
C GLU A 44 -16.79 -15.66 10.96
N THR A 45 -16.30 -16.58 10.13
CA THR A 45 -14.90 -16.62 9.70
C THR A 45 -14.77 -15.78 8.43
N GLU A 46 -13.94 -14.75 8.49
CA GLU A 46 -13.76 -13.75 7.43
C GLU A 46 -12.35 -13.86 6.83
N GLU A 47 -12.27 -13.85 5.51
CA GLU A 47 -11.02 -13.65 4.77
C GLU A 47 -10.88 -12.16 4.45
N THR A 48 -9.80 -11.54 4.92
CA THR A 48 -9.61 -10.10 4.76
C THR A 48 -8.12 -9.71 4.74
N CYS A 49 -7.85 -8.43 4.50
CA CYS A 49 -6.52 -7.88 4.53
C CYS A 49 -6.52 -6.50 5.19
N ILE A 50 -5.37 -6.11 5.76
CA ILE A 50 -5.10 -4.71 6.07
C ILE A 50 -4.64 -4.04 4.78
N GLN A 51 -5.42 -3.08 4.29
CA GLN A 51 -5.11 -2.27 3.13
C GLN A 51 -4.61 -0.90 3.60
N LEU A 52 -3.47 -0.46 3.10
CA LEU A 52 -2.83 0.82 3.42
C LEU A 52 -2.52 1.54 2.12
N ASP A 53 -3.13 2.70 1.89
CA ASP A 53 -3.01 3.48 0.67
C ASP A 53 -2.42 4.87 0.93
N PHE A 54 -1.95 5.51 -0.14
CA PHE A 54 -1.37 6.86 -0.13
C PHE A 54 -0.21 7.07 0.86
N ILE A 55 0.59 6.03 1.10
CA ILE A 55 1.79 6.12 1.95
C ILE A 55 2.84 6.99 1.23
N LYS A 56 3.11 8.17 1.78
CA LYS A 56 4.03 9.14 1.20
C LYS A 56 5.42 9.03 1.81
N ILE A 57 6.28 8.24 1.18
CA ILE A 57 7.71 8.16 1.51
C ILE A 57 8.57 8.39 0.27
N HIS A 58 9.73 9.01 0.44
CA HIS A 58 10.65 9.25 -0.68
C HIS A 58 11.67 8.12 -0.77
N PHE A 59 11.70 7.44 -1.91
CA PHE A 59 12.64 6.37 -2.24
C PHE A 59 12.85 6.36 -3.76
N ARG A 60 14.02 5.91 -4.23
CA ARG A 60 14.31 5.71 -5.66
C ARG A 60 14.54 4.25 -6.01
N SER A 61 14.78 3.39 -5.02
CA SER A 61 14.88 1.94 -5.12
C SER A 61 14.16 1.31 -3.92
N PHE A 62 13.63 0.09 -4.07
CA PHE A 62 13.08 -0.63 -2.91
C PHE A 62 14.15 -0.96 -1.86
N SER A 63 15.41 -1.08 -2.29
CA SER A 63 16.54 -1.24 -1.37
C SER A 63 16.77 0.00 -0.49
N ASP A 64 16.31 1.18 -0.89
CA ASP A 64 16.43 2.41 -0.08
C ASP A 64 15.57 2.35 1.19
N LEU A 65 14.53 1.50 1.19
CA LEU A 65 13.66 1.27 2.34
C LEU A 65 14.34 0.40 3.40
N GLN A 66 15.37 -0.36 3.04
CA GLN A 66 16.02 -1.28 3.98
C GLN A 66 16.54 -0.54 5.21
N ASP A 67 16.28 -1.11 6.38
CA ASP A 67 16.70 -0.57 7.69
C ASP A 67 16.19 0.86 7.95
N LYS A 68 15.02 1.21 7.37
CA LYS A 68 14.34 2.50 7.60
C LYS A 68 13.10 2.31 8.46
N GLU A 69 12.84 3.34 9.25
CA GLU A 69 11.64 3.46 10.05
C GLU A 69 10.96 4.77 9.70
N PHE A 70 9.64 4.70 9.56
CA PHE A 70 8.79 5.85 9.27
C PHE A 70 7.66 5.90 10.28
N GLU A 71 7.43 7.09 10.83
CA GLU A 71 6.30 7.37 11.70
C GLU A 71 5.25 8.19 10.94
N PHE A 72 3.99 7.95 11.26
CA PHE A 72 2.85 8.56 10.61
C PHE A 72 1.87 9.06 11.68
N PRO A 73 1.20 10.19 11.43
CA PRO A 73 0.14 10.64 12.32
C PRO A 73 -1.15 9.84 12.06
N VAL A 74 -2.11 9.95 12.97
CA VAL A 74 -3.44 9.30 12.87
C VAL A 74 -4.42 10.17 12.10
N ASN A 75 -5.47 9.57 11.52
CA ASN A 75 -6.53 10.30 10.83
C ASN A 75 -7.23 11.30 11.78
N PRO A 76 -7.46 12.58 11.40
CA PRO A 76 -7.31 13.20 10.07
C PRO A 76 -6.06 14.09 9.90
N GLU A 77 -5.03 13.91 10.73
CA GLU A 77 -3.83 14.75 10.67
C GLU A 77 -3.10 14.61 9.32
N GLU A 78 -2.52 15.70 8.82
CA GLU A 78 -1.88 15.71 7.50
C GLU A 78 -0.83 14.60 7.37
N ARG A 79 -0.89 13.82 6.29
CA ARG A 79 0.01 12.69 5.96
C ARG A 79 -0.23 11.41 6.76
N TYR A 80 -1.38 11.28 7.41
CA TYR A 80 -1.86 9.98 7.86
C TYR A 80 -1.91 8.99 6.68
N ILE A 81 -1.77 7.70 6.98
CA ILE A 81 -1.96 6.63 5.99
C ILE A 81 -3.45 6.35 5.87
N ASP A 82 -3.97 6.28 4.65
CA ASP A 82 -5.36 5.87 4.42
C ASP A 82 -5.45 4.35 4.57
N GLY A 83 -5.77 3.88 5.79
CA GLY A 83 -5.75 2.47 6.15
C GLY A 83 -7.14 1.91 6.45
N SER A 84 -7.37 0.66 6.09
CA SER A 84 -8.59 -0.05 6.41
C SER A 84 -8.49 -1.57 6.44
N ILE A 85 -9.51 -2.19 7.01
CA ILE A 85 -9.84 -3.61 6.91
C ILE A 85 -11.32 -3.72 6.54
N TYR A 86 -11.68 -4.73 5.75
CA TYR A 86 -13.08 -5.00 5.41
C TYR A 86 -13.57 -6.22 6.19
N LEU A 87 -14.61 -6.03 7.01
CA LEU A 87 -15.24 -7.08 7.82
C LEU A 87 -16.75 -6.85 7.83
N ASP A 88 -17.57 -7.90 7.77
CA ASP A 88 -19.04 -7.76 7.79
C ASP A 88 -19.55 -6.75 6.73
N SER A 89 -18.95 -6.81 5.53
CA SER A 89 -19.21 -5.88 4.42
C SER A 89 -19.01 -4.39 4.75
N GLN A 90 -18.31 -4.06 5.83
CA GLN A 90 -18.04 -2.70 6.27
C GLN A 90 -16.55 -2.36 6.15
N HIS A 91 -16.28 -1.12 5.71
CA HIS A 91 -14.95 -0.53 5.73
C HIS A 91 -14.64 -0.02 7.13
N ILE A 92 -13.73 -0.69 7.84
CA ILE A 92 -13.31 -0.31 9.18
C ILE A 92 -11.97 0.41 9.09
N PRO A 93 -11.86 1.67 9.57
CA PRO A 93 -10.62 2.42 9.51
C PRO A 93 -9.48 1.75 10.30
N VAL A 94 -8.27 1.88 9.78
CA VAL A 94 -7.03 1.45 10.41
C VAL A 94 -6.06 2.62 10.43
N ASP A 95 -5.62 3.00 11.63
CA ASP A 95 -4.53 3.96 11.81
C ASP A 95 -3.21 3.20 11.93
N VAL A 96 -2.29 3.41 10.99
CA VAL A 96 -0.90 2.95 11.12
C VAL A 96 -0.03 4.12 11.53
N THR A 97 0.67 3.98 12.65
CA THR A 97 1.52 5.05 13.18
C THR A 97 3.01 4.78 12.97
N LYS A 98 3.39 3.54 12.62
CA LYS A 98 4.79 3.20 12.34
C LYS A 98 4.94 2.02 11.39
N ILE A 99 5.90 2.15 10.48
CA ILE A 99 6.39 1.06 9.62
C ILE A 99 7.92 1.02 9.72
N SER A 100 8.47 -0.11 10.15
CA SER A 100 9.90 -0.38 10.16
C SER A 100 10.21 -1.42 9.09
N PHE A 101 10.91 -1.02 8.04
CA PHE A 101 11.42 -1.88 6.99
C PHE A 101 12.78 -2.44 7.44
N CYS A 102 12.88 -3.76 7.53
CA CYS A 102 14.06 -4.48 8.00
C CYS A 102 14.89 -4.97 6.81
N SER A 103 15.14 -6.28 6.70
CA SER A 103 15.96 -6.87 5.64
C SER A 103 15.25 -6.92 4.29
N PHE A 104 15.98 -6.60 3.22
CA PHE A 104 15.56 -6.72 1.82
C PHE A 104 16.39 -7.80 1.11
N ASP A 105 15.75 -8.74 0.41
CA ASP A 105 16.43 -9.85 -0.30
C ASP A 105 16.49 -9.66 -1.83
N GLY A 106 16.01 -8.51 -2.32
CA GLY A 106 15.92 -8.19 -3.76
C GLY A 106 14.49 -8.19 -4.29
N ASN A 107 13.60 -9.01 -3.72
CA ASN A 107 12.19 -9.12 -4.12
C ASN A 107 11.22 -8.92 -2.95
N ASN A 108 11.66 -9.24 -1.73
CA ASN A 108 10.88 -9.17 -0.52
C ASN A 108 11.59 -8.29 0.51
N ILE A 109 10.79 -7.54 1.27
CA ILE A 109 11.24 -6.78 2.42
C ILE A 109 10.48 -7.26 3.66
N LYS A 110 11.21 -7.57 4.73
CA LYS A 110 10.58 -7.79 6.04
C LYS A 110 10.14 -6.46 6.60
N ALA A 111 8.93 -6.39 7.13
CA ALA A 111 8.39 -5.17 7.72
C ALA A 111 7.74 -5.46 9.08
N LYS A 112 7.87 -4.50 9.98
CA LYS A 112 7.10 -4.40 11.23
C LYS A 112 6.14 -3.23 11.13
N ILE A 113 4.88 -3.46 11.43
CA ILE A 113 3.82 -2.47 11.23
C ILE A 113 3.03 -2.38 12.52
N PHE A 114 2.95 -1.16 13.06
CA PHE A 114 2.26 -0.86 14.29
C PHE A 114 1.10 0.10 14.02
N GLY A 115 -0.07 -0.24 14.54
CA GLY A 115 -1.29 0.50 14.28
C GLY A 115 -2.46 0.05 15.14
N MET A 116 -3.66 0.52 14.79
CA MET A 116 -4.89 0.27 15.49
C MET A 116 -6.07 0.16 14.52
N VAL A 117 -6.91 -0.87 14.70
CA VAL A 117 -8.20 -1.00 14.02
C VAL A 117 -9.27 -0.28 14.83
N LEU A 118 -10.04 0.61 14.19
CA LEU A 118 -11.01 1.50 14.82
C LEU A 118 -12.45 0.96 14.76
N PHE A 119 -12.73 -0.15 15.46
CA PHE A 119 -14.05 -0.77 15.49
C PHE A 119 -15.16 0.16 15.98
N ASP A 120 -14.86 1.05 16.94
CA ASP A 120 -15.86 1.96 17.53
C ASP A 120 -16.39 3.00 16.53
N HIS A 121 -15.57 3.40 15.55
CA HIS A 121 -15.96 4.33 14.47
C HIS A 121 -17.06 3.75 13.59
N CYS A 122 -17.17 2.43 13.55
CA CYS A 122 -18.16 1.69 12.79
C CYS A 122 -19.39 1.30 13.63
N GLY A 123 -19.41 1.63 14.93
CA GLY A 123 -20.51 1.30 15.84
C GLY A 123 -20.48 -0.14 16.38
N TYR A 124 -19.38 -0.86 16.19
CA TYR A 124 -19.17 -2.18 16.79
C TYR A 124 -19.00 -2.10 18.31
N LYS A 125 -19.28 -3.20 19.00
CA LYS A 125 -19.13 -3.29 20.47
C LYS A 125 -17.70 -3.66 20.86
N GLU A 126 -16.99 -4.25 19.91
CA GLU A 126 -15.58 -4.58 19.98
C GLU A 126 -14.79 -3.27 20.22
N PRO A 127 -13.87 -3.25 21.20
CA PRO A 127 -13.03 -2.09 21.40
C PRO A 127 -12.06 -1.94 20.22
N ASN A 128 -11.58 -0.71 20.00
CA ASN A 128 -10.45 -0.49 19.10
C ASN A 128 -9.27 -1.37 19.52
N GLN A 129 -8.57 -1.87 18.52
CA GLN A 129 -7.57 -2.91 18.73
C GLN A 129 -6.24 -2.54 18.12
N GLU A 130 -5.24 -2.38 18.98
CA GLU A 130 -3.85 -2.24 18.57
C GLU A 130 -3.31 -3.54 17.97
N PHE A 131 -2.38 -3.39 17.03
CA PHE A 131 -1.60 -4.48 16.48
C PHE A 131 -0.13 -4.10 16.32
N ASP A 132 0.72 -5.10 16.46
CA ASP A 132 2.15 -5.06 16.13
C ASP A 132 2.44 -6.32 15.31
N LEU A 133 2.56 -6.14 14.00
CA LEU A 133 2.62 -7.23 13.03
C LEU A 133 3.99 -7.26 12.38
N GLU A 134 4.60 -8.45 12.30
CA GLU A 134 5.77 -8.70 11.46
C GLU A 134 5.33 -9.52 10.25
N THR A 135 5.66 -9.06 9.04
CA THR A 135 5.34 -9.77 7.81
C THR A 135 6.42 -9.59 6.76
N THR A 136 6.34 -10.40 5.70
CA THR A 136 7.17 -10.25 4.51
C THR A 136 6.33 -9.62 3.41
N LEU A 137 6.79 -8.47 2.91
CA LEU A 137 6.13 -7.73 1.84
C LEU A 137 6.88 -7.96 0.53
N ARG A 138 6.17 -8.45 -0.48
CA ARG A 138 6.71 -8.60 -1.83
C ARG A 138 6.42 -7.35 -2.65
N PHE A 139 7.43 -6.75 -3.26
CA PHE A 139 7.17 -5.67 -4.22
C PHE A 139 6.69 -6.26 -5.55
N GLU A 140 5.55 -5.76 -6.04
CA GLU A 140 4.94 -6.28 -7.26
C GLU A 140 5.01 -5.25 -8.38
N ASN A 141 4.34 -4.11 -8.23
CA ASN A 141 4.07 -3.22 -9.36
C ASN A 141 4.19 -1.72 -9.04
N ILE A 142 4.48 -0.94 -10.08
CA ILE A 142 4.21 0.51 -10.11
C ILE A 142 3.15 0.79 -11.17
N PHE A 143 2.11 1.52 -10.77
CA PHE A 143 0.99 1.91 -11.62
C PHE A 143 1.10 3.38 -12.01
N ILE A 144 0.85 3.65 -13.30
CA ILE A 144 0.58 4.99 -13.83
C ILE A 144 -0.86 4.99 -14.36
N PRO A 145 -1.80 5.68 -13.68
CA PRO A 145 -3.19 5.69 -14.08
C PRO A 145 -3.41 6.56 -15.33
N PRO A 146 -4.53 6.35 -16.04
CA PRO A 146 -4.83 7.05 -17.30
C PRO A 146 -4.91 8.57 -17.17
N ASP A 147 -5.22 9.07 -15.96
CA ASP A 147 -5.29 10.49 -15.63
C ASP A 147 -3.91 11.17 -15.58
N ILE A 148 -2.84 10.36 -15.48
CA ILE A 148 -1.44 10.82 -15.58
C ILE A 148 -0.94 10.68 -17.01
N ILE A 149 -1.03 9.47 -17.57
CA ILE A 149 -0.65 9.16 -18.95
C ILE A 149 -1.65 8.16 -19.51
N SER A 150 -2.23 8.46 -20.68
CA SER A 150 -3.19 7.56 -21.31
C SER A 150 -2.54 6.22 -21.72
N PRO A 151 -3.16 5.07 -21.39
CA PRO A 151 -2.61 3.75 -21.63
C PRO A 151 -2.72 3.36 -23.11
N ASN A 152 -1.67 3.62 -23.87
CA ASN A 152 -1.52 3.13 -25.25
C ASN A 152 -0.03 2.93 -25.56
N GLU A 153 0.26 2.08 -26.54
CA GLU A 153 1.62 1.68 -26.93
C GLU A 153 2.56 2.87 -27.22
N GLN A 154 2.03 3.96 -27.79
CA GLN A 154 2.82 5.14 -28.15
C GLN A 154 3.30 5.93 -26.92
N ASN A 155 2.65 5.74 -25.77
CA ASN A 155 2.93 6.45 -24.54
C ASN A 155 3.84 5.68 -23.57
N LEU A 156 4.23 4.44 -23.88
CA LEU A 156 5.03 3.59 -22.99
C LEU A 156 6.43 4.17 -22.70
N ASP A 157 7.11 4.70 -23.72
CA ASP A 157 8.41 5.39 -23.53
C ASP A 157 8.25 6.66 -22.68
N MET A 158 7.16 7.41 -22.89
CA MET A 158 6.85 8.59 -22.09
C MET A 158 6.59 8.23 -20.63
N ALA A 159 5.89 7.13 -20.37
CA ALA A 159 5.65 6.61 -19.04
C ALA A 159 6.95 6.23 -18.33
N LYS A 160 7.85 5.53 -19.01
CA LYS A 160 9.18 5.17 -18.48
C LYS A 160 10.01 6.41 -18.14
N ASN A 161 10.07 7.38 -19.06
CA ASN A 161 10.75 8.65 -18.83
C ASN A 161 10.17 9.39 -17.63
N LYS A 162 8.83 9.44 -17.52
CA LYS A 162 8.17 10.13 -16.40
C LYS A 162 8.44 9.46 -15.06
N LEU A 163 8.35 8.13 -15.00
CA LEU A 163 8.63 7.37 -13.78
C LEU A 163 10.09 7.50 -13.33
N SER A 164 11.04 7.67 -14.28
CA SER A 164 12.46 7.83 -13.98
C SER A 164 12.79 9.07 -13.12
N GLU A 165 11.90 10.06 -13.09
CA GLU A 165 12.01 11.21 -12.20
C GLU A 165 11.88 10.79 -10.71
N PHE A 166 11.07 9.76 -10.43
CA PHE A 166 10.67 9.33 -9.10
C PHE A 166 11.34 8.03 -8.65
N PHE A 167 11.63 7.11 -9.58
CA PHE A 167 12.08 5.76 -9.29
C PHE A 167 13.15 5.28 -10.27
N ASN A 168 14.01 4.35 -9.85
CA ASN A 168 15.01 3.69 -10.69
C ASN A 168 14.34 2.66 -11.62
N VAL A 169 13.92 3.13 -12.79
CA VAL A 169 13.22 2.30 -13.79
C VAL A 169 14.04 1.10 -14.31
N ASN A 170 15.36 1.06 -14.08
CA ASN A 170 16.19 -0.10 -14.45
C ASN A 170 15.90 -1.34 -13.57
N GLU A 171 15.24 -1.15 -12.43
CA GLU A 171 14.79 -2.26 -11.57
C GLU A 171 13.42 -2.84 -12.00
N LEU A 172 12.81 -2.28 -13.05
CA LEU A 172 11.48 -2.62 -13.49
C LEU A 172 11.50 -3.25 -14.88
N SER A 173 10.45 -4.01 -15.19
CA SER A 173 10.22 -4.54 -16.53
C SER A 173 9.94 -3.39 -17.51
N GLU A 174 9.93 -3.71 -18.81
CA GLU A 174 9.27 -2.80 -19.74
C GLU A 174 7.80 -2.61 -19.35
N PRO A 175 7.26 -1.39 -19.50
CA PRO A 175 5.88 -1.13 -19.14
C PRO A 175 4.92 -1.85 -20.08
N ILE A 176 3.81 -2.32 -19.52
CA ILE A 176 2.70 -2.90 -20.27
C ILE A 176 1.40 -2.20 -19.92
N ILE A 177 0.36 -2.46 -20.71
CA ILE A 177 -0.99 -1.98 -20.42
C ILE A 177 -1.77 -3.14 -19.79
N GLU A 178 -2.23 -2.95 -18.55
CA GLU A 178 -3.10 -3.90 -17.88
C GLU A 178 -4.42 -3.26 -17.49
N SER A 179 -5.49 -4.05 -17.55
CA SER A 179 -6.80 -3.66 -17.06
C SER A 179 -6.96 -4.10 -15.62
N ASN A 180 -7.23 -3.16 -14.70
CA ASN A 180 -7.47 -3.47 -13.29
C ASN A 180 -8.95 -3.79 -12.98
N GLY A 181 -9.75 -4.12 -14.01
CA GLY A 181 -11.20 -4.37 -13.90
C GLY A 181 -12.07 -3.10 -13.92
N PHE A 182 -11.48 -1.92 -13.76
CA PHE A 182 -12.17 -0.64 -13.85
C PHE A 182 -11.67 0.21 -15.03
N ARG A 183 -10.36 0.34 -15.16
CA ARG A 183 -9.69 1.11 -16.22
C ARG A 183 -8.36 0.48 -16.57
N ASP A 184 -7.93 0.72 -17.80
CA ASP A 184 -6.58 0.36 -18.21
C ASP A 184 -5.57 1.32 -17.57
N ALA A 185 -4.42 0.79 -17.16
CA ALA A 185 -3.30 1.54 -16.61
C ALA A 185 -2.00 1.08 -17.24
N ILE A 186 -0.98 1.94 -17.21
CA ILE A 186 0.38 1.53 -17.55
C ILE A 186 1.00 0.95 -16.28
N VAL A 187 1.49 -0.28 -16.37
CA VAL A 187 2.02 -1.05 -15.25
C VAL A 187 3.48 -1.40 -15.51
N PHE A 188 4.30 -1.21 -14.50
CA PHE A 188 5.68 -1.68 -14.44
C PHE A 188 5.76 -2.77 -13.38
N HIS A 189 6.19 -3.97 -13.76
CA HIS A 189 6.44 -5.04 -12.79
C HIS A 189 7.87 -4.93 -12.26
N LYS A 190 8.12 -5.47 -11.07
CA LYS A 190 9.48 -5.69 -10.59
C LYS A 190 10.23 -6.63 -11.54
N SER A 191 11.40 -6.23 -12.03
CA SER A 191 12.29 -7.14 -12.76
C SER A 191 12.77 -8.26 -11.82
N THR A 192 12.56 -9.50 -12.26
CA THR A 192 13.04 -10.73 -11.61
C THR A 192 14.54 -10.89 -11.73
#